data_AF-A0A4R2CDV0-F1
#
_entry.id   AF-A0A4R2CDV0-F1
#
_cell.length_a   1.000
_cell.length_b   1.000
_cell.length_c   1.000
_cell.angle_alpha   90.00
_cell.angle_beta   90.00
_cell.angle_gamma   90.00
#
_symmetry.space_group_name_H-M   'P 1'
#
loop_
_entity.id
_entity.type
_entity.pdbx_description
1 polymer ?
#
loop_
_entity_poly.entity_id
_entity_poly.type
_entity_poly.pdbx_seq_one_letter_code
_entity_poly.pdbx_strand_id
1 'polypeptide(L)'
;MSSSRDTDEFLANLDYGQRWVEAESYVARELHIELDENAHLGDDWVLTPDEVRLAGCQRIIDSSPGPAVLEVLVAALRTSYHLQRVHAMLTQIAAPSADKWRNGDRGYANRDLLRRVSQTYRYGVKAADLDFVLEMCSEPTFAPQDPDDGEDLRAYWFDSLAKIKDPRVGAFCRTIIQEDLGRWSDFRLIDALRAAAKSWEPSDAEAFSRIAAEHPDSWIRQNTKRILERHA
;
A
#
# COMPACT_ATOMS: atom_id res chain seq x y z
N MET A 1 -21.22 2.29 -9.74
CA MET A 1 -20.54 1.18 -10.46
C MET A 1 -19.16 1.66 -10.88
N SER A 2 -18.15 1.43 -10.05
CA SER A 2 -16.75 1.69 -10.35
C SER A 2 -15.92 0.84 -9.38
N SER A 3 -15.68 -0.42 -9.72
CA SER A 3 -14.83 -1.31 -8.90
C SER A 3 -14.09 -2.40 -9.69
N SER A 4 -14.28 -2.54 -11.01
CA SER A 4 -13.67 -3.68 -11.73
C SER A 4 -12.17 -3.50 -11.93
N ARG A 5 -11.71 -2.35 -12.43
CA ARG A 5 -10.30 -2.14 -12.80
C ARG A 5 -9.28 -2.29 -11.66
N ASP A 6 -9.65 -1.91 -10.43
CA ASP A 6 -8.74 -1.97 -9.28
C ASP A 6 -8.78 -3.34 -8.57
N THR A 7 -9.81 -4.15 -8.81
CA THR A 7 -9.90 -5.52 -8.29
C THR A 7 -9.04 -6.47 -9.15
N ASP A 8 -8.96 -6.19 -10.45
CA ASP A 8 -8.24 -7.01 -11.45
C ASP A 8 -6.73 -7.07 -11.21
N GLU A 9 -6.07 -5.98 -10.79
CA GLU A 9 -4.60 -5.94 -10.61
C GLU A 9 -4.12 -6.71 -9.37
N PHE A 10 -4.89 -6.67 -8.27
CA PHE A 10 -4.60 -7.48 -7.08
C PHE A 10 -4.74 -8.97 -7.40
N LEU A 11 -5.83 -9.35 -8.09
CA LEU A 11 -6.14 -10.74 -8.44
C LEU A 11 -5.17 -11.30 -9.48
N ALA A 12 -4.77 -10.49 -10.47
CA ALA A 12 -3.81 -10.89 -11.50
C ALA A 12 -2.42 -11.28 -10.95
N ASN A 13 -2.12 -10.92 -9.71
CA ASN A 13 -0.86 -11.24 -9.03
C ASN A 13 -0.99 -12.41 -8.03
N LEU A 14 -2.14 -13.08 -7.96
CA LEU A 14 -2.32 -14.26 -7.12
C LEU A 14 -1.77 -15.50 -7.82
N ASP A 15 -0.76 -16.13 -7.23
CA ASP A 15 -0.32 -17.47 -7.61
C ASP A 15 -1.08 -18.51 -6.77
N TYR A 16 -2.08 -19.14 -7.39
CA TYR A 16 -2.88 -20.22 -6.80
C TYR A 16 -2.17 -21.59 -6.80
N GLY A 17 -0.84 -21.61 -6.80
CA GLY A 17 -0.06 -22.83 -6.66
C GLY A 17 -0.32 -23.58 -5.35
N GLN A 18 0.25 -24.79 -5.21
CA GLN A 18 -0.01 -25.70 -4.09
C GLN A 18 0.15 -25.05 -2.70
N ARG A 19 1.16 -24.19 -2.53
CA ARG A 19 1.41 -23.45 -1.27
C ARG A 19 0.23 -22.54 -0.89
N TRP A 20 -0.44 -21.93 -1.86
CA TRP A 20 -1.63 -21.11 -1.62
C TRP A 20 -2.80 -21.97 -1.17
N VAL A 21 -3.08 -23.07 -1.88
CA VAL A 21 -4.21 -23.97 -1.58
C VAL A 21 -4.09 -24.57 -0.17
N GLU A 22 -2.89 -24.96 0.25
CA GLU A 22 -2.65 -25.46 1.61
C GLU A 22 -2.88 -24.38 2.67
N ALA A 23 -2.41 -23.16 2.42
CA ALA A 23 -2.60 -22.01 3.29
C ALA A 23 -4.08 -21.58 3.38
N GLU A 24 -4.79 -21.61 2.25
CA GLU A 24 -6.20 -21.31 2.13
C GLU A 24 -7.06 -22.33 2.86
N SER A 25 -6.76 -23.61 2.71
CA SER A 25 -7.43 -24.68 3.46
C SER A 25 -7.26 -24.49 4.97
N TYR A 26 -6.07 -24.10 5.41
CA TYR A 26 -5.82 -23.76 6.81
C TYR A 26 -6.67 -22.57 7.27
N VAL A 27 -6.65 -21.45 6.54
CA VAL A 27 -7.43 -20.25 6.88
C VAL A 27 -8.92 -20.55 6.91
N ALA A 28 -9.46 -21.22 5.88
CA ALA A 28 -10.87 -21.57 5.80
C ALA A 28 -11.32 -22.42 7.00
N ARG A 29 -10.51 -23.42 7.39
CA ARG A 29 -10.79 -24.26 8.57
C ARG A 29 -10.80 -23.44 9.86
N GLU A 30 -9.81 -22.59 10.09
CA GLU A 30 -9.72 -21.76 11.30
C GLU A 30 -10.83 -20.70 11.39
N LEU A 31 -11.37 -20.28 10.25
CA LEU A 31 -12.49 -19.34 10.15
C LEU A 31 -13.86 -20.02 10.04
N HIS A 32 -13.92 -21.36 10.07
CA HIS A 32 -15.13 -22.15 9.87
C HIS A 32 -15.88 -21.80 8.58
N ILE A 33 -15.15 -21.68 7.48
CA ILE A 33 -15.66 -21.40 6.13
C ILE A 33 -15.60 -22.69 5.32
N GLU A 34 -16.71 -23.04 4.69
CA GLU A 34 -16.76 -24.08 3.65
C GLU A 34 -16.56 -23.39 2.30
N LEU A 35 -15.47 -23.72 1.61
CA LEU A 35 -15.19 -23.25 0.26
C LEU A 35 -15.66 -24.30 -0.76
N ASP A 36 -16.26 -23.83 -1.85
CA ASP A 36 -16.56 -24.67 -3.00
C ASP A 36 -15.25 -25.13 -3.68
N GLU A 37 -15.30 -26.24 -4.43
CA GLU A 37 -14.13 -26.94 -5.00
C GLU A 37 -13.22 -26.09 -5.90
N ASN A 38 -13.68 -24.91 -6.35
CA ASN A 38 -12.92 -23.96 -7.16
C ASN A 38 -13.02 -22.51 -6.67
N ALA A 39 -13.48 -22.29 -5.43
CA ALA A 39 -13.62 -20.95 -4.87
C ALA A 39 -12.39 -20.58 -4.04
N HIS A 40 -11.81 -19.41 -4.31
CA HIS A 40 -10.66 -18.89 -3.58
C HIS A 40 -11.02 -17.74 -2.62
N LEU A 41 -10.39 -17.74 -1.45
CA LEU A 41 -10.47 -16.65 -0.48
C LEU A 41 -9.82 -15.40 -1.04
N GLY A 42 -10.59 -14.31 -1.04
CA GLY A 42 -10.20 -13.02 -1.60
C GLY A 42 -10.64 -12.83 -3.04
N ASP A 43 -10.89 -13.88 -3.82
CA ASP A 43 -11.36 -13.81 -5.22
C ASP A 43 -12.86 -14.08 -5.32
N ASP A 44 -13.25 -15.35 -5.18
CA ASP A 44 -14.65 -15.79 -5.21
C ASP A 44 -15.34 -15.59 -3.86
N TRP A 45 -14.57 -15.72 -2.78
CA TRP A 45 -15.06 -15.63 -1.42
C TRP A 45 -14.51 -14.42 -0.69
N VAL A 46 -15.43 -13.53 -0.37
CA VAL A 46 -15.15 -12.31 0.37
C VAL A 46 -15.51 -12.49 1.83
N LEU A 47 -14.55 -12.29 2.74
CA LEU A 47 -14.83 -12.40 4.18
C LEU A 47 -15.80 -11.29 4.60
N THR A 48 -17.04 -11.67 4.89
CA THR A 48 -18.00 -10.79 5.57
C THR A 48 -17.68 -10.82 7.07
N PRO A 49 -17.05 -9.78 7.63
CA PRO A 49 -16.49 -9.86 8.97
C PRO A 49 -17.60 -9.72 10.00
N ASP A 50 -17.67 -10.69 10.89
CA ASP A 50 -18.39 -10.61 12.16
C ASP A 50 -17.38 -10.82 13.30
N GLU A 51 -17.83 -10.65 14.55
CA GLU A 51 -16.94 -10.78 15.71
C GLU A 51 -16.27 -12.16 15.82
N VAL A 52 -16.94 -13.23 15.37
CA VAL A 52 -16.40 -14.59 15.41
C VAL A 52 -15.29 -14.75 14.37
N ARG A 53 -15.53 -14.31 13.14
CA ARG A 53 -14.56 -14.34 12.05
C ARG A 53 -13.37 -13.44 12.34
N LEU A 54 -13.59 -12.22 12.82
CA LEU A 54 -12.51 -11.30 13.22
C LEU A 54 -11.66 -11.87 14.36
N ALA A 55 -12.28 -12.55 15.34
CA ALA A 55 -11.55 -13.27 16.37
C ALA A 55 -10.75 -14.46 15.81
N GLY A 56 -11.29 -15.17 14.81
CA GLY A 56 -10.57 -16.21 14.07
C GLY A 56 -9.35 -15.68 13.33
N CYS A 57 -9.50 -14.58 12.59
CA CYS A 57 -8.40 -13.90 11.92
C CYS A 57 -7.31 -13.49 12.92
N GLN A 58 -7.70 -12.93 14.07
CA GLN A 58 -6.77 -12.57 15.12
C GLN A 58 -6.00 -13.78 15.66
N ARG A 59 -6.67 -14.91 15.94
CA ARG A 59 -6.01 -16.15 16.39
C ARG A 59 -5.00 -16.66 15.36
N ILE A 60 -5.34 -16.59 14.07
CA ILE A 60 -4.41 -16.95 13.00
C ILE A 60 -3.18 -16.06 13.08
N ILE A 61 -3.33 -14.74 13.17
CA ILE A 61 -2.19 -13.81 13.26
C ILE A 61 -1.34 -14.09 14.51
N ASP A 62 -1.98 -14.26 15.67
CA ASP A 62 -1.31 -14.49 16.95
C ASP A 62 -0.51 -15.82 16.96
N SER A 63 -0.89 -16.78 16.11
CA SER A 63 -0.14 -18.03 15.91
C SER A 63 1.18 -17.86 15.16
N SER A 64 1.48 -16.64 14.66
CA SER A 64 2.68 -16.31 13.88
C SER A 64 2.89 -17.23 12.68
N PRO A 65 1.91 -17.34 11.77
CA PRO A 65 1.96 -18.33 10.71
C PRO A 65 2.94 -17.89 9.61
N GLY A 66 3.26 -18.82 8.71
CA GLY A 66 4.12 -18.51 7.56
C GLY A 66 3.49 -17.46 6.61
N PRO A 67 4.30 -16.78 5.78
CA PRO A 67 3.82 -15.70 4.92
C PRO A 67 2.65 -16.09 4.01
N ALA A 68 2.58 -17.34 3.53
CA ALA A 68 1.49 -17.83 2.69
C ALA A 68 0.10 -17.67 3.33
N VAL A 69 -0.01 -18.06 4.61
CA VAL A 69 -1.25 -17.96 5.38
C VAL A 69 -1.62 -16.50 5.60
N LEU A 70 -0.63 -15.64 5.86
CA LEU A 70 -0.84 -14.20 6.01
C LEU A 70 -1.29 -13.55 4.69
N GLU A 71 -0.73 -13.96 3.55
CA GLU A 71 -1.13 -13.46 2.23
C GLU A 71 -2.59 -13.81 1.91
N VAL A 72 -3.01 -15.06 2.17
CA VAL A 72 -4.41 -15.47 2.03
C VAL A 72 -5.31 -14.66 2.96
N LEU A 73 -4.90 -14.47 4.21
CA LEU A 73 -5.68 -13.72 5.19
C LEU A 73 -5.84 -12.25 4.76
N VAL A 74 -4.79 -11.61 4.26
CA VAL A 74 -4.85 -10.24 3.70
C VAL A 74 -5.81 -10.20 2.51
N ALA A 75 -5.74 -11.18 1.60
CA ALA A 75 -6.65 -11.27 0.46
C ALA A 75 -8.11 -11.41 0.90
N ALA A 76 -8.39 -12.25 1.89
CA ALA A 76 -9.74 -12.42 2.45
C ALA A 76 -10.27 -11.14 3.11
N LEU A 77 -9.41 -10.37 3.77
CA LEU A 77 -9.76 -9.15 4.50
C LEU A 77 -9.91 -7.91 3.59
N ARG A 78 -9.41 -7.94 2.35
CA ARG A 78 -9.22 -6.74 1.49
C ARG A 78 -10.48 -5.91 1.26
N THR A 79 -11.62 -6.56 1.09
CA THR A 79 -12.92 -5.90 0.83
C THR A 79 -13.54 -5.27 2.08
N SER A 80 -13.04 -5.69 3.25
CA SER A 80 -13.54 -5.32 4.57
C SER A 80 -12.68 -4.23 5.21
N TYR A 81 -11.83 -3.58 4.41
CA TYR A 81 -10.95 -2.48 4.83
C TYR A 81 -11.71 -1.32 5.51
N HIS A 82 -13.00 -1.16 5.27
CA HIS A 82 -13.79 -0.11 5.92
C HIS A 82 -13.82 -0.23 7.46
N LEU A 83 -13.56 -1.42 8.02
CA LEU A 83 -13.55 -1.70 9.47
C LEU A 83 -12.20 -1.39 10.14
N GLN A 84 -12.22 -0.69 11.27
CA GLN A 84 -11.02 -0.35 12.04
C GLN A 84 -10.22 -1.57 12.52
N ARG A 85 -10.90 -2.66 12.89
CA ARG A 85 -10.22 -3.90 13.34
C ARG A 85 -9.44 -4.58 12.21
N VAL A 86 -9.92 -4.46 10.97
CA VAL A 86 -9.21 -4.96 9.79
C VAL A 86 -7.91 -4.19 9.58
N HIS A 87 -7.95 -2.86 9.72
CA HIS A 87 -6.74 -2.03 9.70
C HIS A 87 -5.70 -2.44 10.73
N ALA A 88 -6.12 -2.62 12.00
CA ALA A 88 -5.22 -3.06 13.06
C ALA A 88 -4.55 -4.40 12.74
N MET A 89 -5.30 -5.37 12.19
CA MET A 89 -4.77 -6.66 11.76
C MET A 89 -3.78 -6.51 10.59
N LEU A 90 -4.09 -5.67 9.58
CA LEU A 90 -3.18 -5.40 8.46
C LEU A 90 -1.85 -4.79 8.94
N THR A 91 -1.89 -3.85 9.89
CA THR A 91 -0.69 -3.29 10.52
C THR A 91 0.09 -4.37 11.28
N GLN A 92 -0.60 -5.21 12.06
CA GLN A 92 0.03 -6.31 12.82
C GLN A 92 0.71 -7.34 11.90
N ILE A 93 0.17 -7.55 10.68
CA ILE A 93 0.78 -8.41 9.67
C ILE A 93 1.99 -7.74 9.01
N ALA A 94 1.88 -6.45 8.65
CA ALA A 94 2.93 -5.76 7.93
C ALA A 94 4.15 -5.41 8.78
N ALA A 95 3.97 -5.01 10.05
CA ALA A 95 5.08 -4.55 10.89
C ALA A 95 6.20 -5.61 11.06
N PRO A 96 5.92 -6.88 11.40
CA PRO A 96 6.95 -7.91 11.48
C PRO A 96 7.65 -8.18 10.14
N SER A 97 6.91 -8.09 9.03
CA SER A 97 7.47 -8.27 7.67
C SER A 97 8.37 -7.11 7.27
N ALA A 98 8.01 -5.87 7.64
CA ALA A 98 8.84 -4.70 7.45
C ALA A 98 10.13 -4.82 8.27
N ASP A 99 10.04 -5.27 9.52
CA ASP A 99 11.20 -5.49 10.38
C ASP A 99 12.14 -6.57 9.84
N LYS A 100 11.60 -7.69 9.34
CA LYS A 100 12.40 -8.72 8.66
C LYS A 100 13.10 -8.17 7.41
N TRP A 101 12.38 -7.40 6.60
CA TRP A 101 12.93 -6.79 5.39
C TRP A 101 14.08 -5.82 5.71
N ARG A 102 13.90 -4.94 6.69
CA ARG A 102 14.93 -4.01 7.19
C ARG A 102 16.18 -4.74 7.65
N ASN A 103 16.01 -5.90 8.29
CA ASN A 103 17.09 -6.75 8.77
C ASN A 103 17.71 -7.65 7.68
N GLY A 104 17.32 -7.49 6.42
CA GLY A 104 17.94 -8.15 5.27
C GLY A 104 17.24 -9.44 4.81
N ASP A 105 16.14 -9.85 5.44
CA ASP A 105 15.29 -10.96 4.95
C ASP A 105 14.39 -10.46 3.81
N ARG A 106 15.03 -10.34 2.64
CA ARG A 106 14.44 -9.82 1.39
C ARG A 106 13.84 -10.93 0.52
N GLY A 107 13.41 -12.04 1.13
CA GLY A 107 12.77 -13.13 0.40
C GLY A 107 11.47 -12.69 -0.29
N TYR A 108 11.16 -13.31 -1.44
CA TYR A 108 9.95 -13.04 -2.24
C TYR A 108 8.67 -13.02 -1.40
N ALA A 109 8.53 -13.95 -0.45
CA ALA A 109 7.36 -14.06 0.41
C ALA A 109 7.13 -12.84 1.32
N ASN A 110 8.20 -12.23 1.86
CA ASN A 110 8.06 -11.01 2.67
C ASN A 110 7.73 -9.80 1.78
N ARG A 111 8.35 -9.74 0.60
CA ARG A 111 8.09 -8.70 -0.40
C ARG A 111 6.63 -8.67 -0.82
N ASP A 112 6.10 -9.82 -1.21
CA ASP A 112 4.71 -9.96 -1.67
C ASP A 112 3.71 -9.65 -0.56
N LEU A 113 4.02 -10.04 0.68
CA LEU A 113 3.17 -9.71 1.81
C LEU A 113 3.09 -8.19 2.05
N LEU A 114 4.23 -7.48 2.02
CA LEU A 114 4.26 -6.01 2.14
C LEU A 114 3.49 -5.35 0.99
N ARG A 115 3.69 -5.83 -0.25
CA ARG A 115 2.97 -5.37 -1.44
C ARG A 115 1.46 -5.54 -1.28
N ARG A 116 0.99 -6.72 -0.87
CA ARG A 116 -0.45 -7.00 -0.69
C ARG A 116 -1.10 -6.15 0.39
N VAL A 117 -0.42 -5.93 1.51
CA VAL A 117 -0.95 -5.09 2.58
C VAL A 117 -1.07 -3.64 2.08
N SER A 118 -0.04 -3.10 1.44
CA SER A 118 -0.05 -1.73 0.91
C SER A 118 -1.16 -1.50 -0.14
N GLN A 119 -1.40 -2.47 -1.03
CA GLN A 119 -2.53 -2.44 -1.98
C GLN A 119 -3.89 -2.38 -1.27
N THR A 120 -4.02 -2.99 -0.09
CA THR A 120 -5.24 -2.91 0.71
C THR A 120 -5.44 -1.50 1.29
N TYR A 121 -4.35 -0.85 1.71
CA TYR A 121 -4.39 0.54 2.21
C TYR A 121 -4.78 1.58 1.13
N ARG A 122 -4.61 1.29 -0.17
CA ARG A 122 -5.07 2.16 -1.29
C ARG A 122 -6.56 2.48 -1.23
N TYR A 123 -7.37 1.63 -0.62
CA TYR A 123 -8.80 1.86 -0.49
C TYR A 123 -9.14 2.90 0.59
N GLY A 124 -8.24 3.17 1.53
CA GLY A 124 -8.30 4.31 2.44
C GLY A 124 -7.58 4.04 3.75
N VAL A 125 -6.76 4.98 4.20
CA VAL A 125 -5.99 4.91 5.46
C VAL A 125 -6.81 5.51 6.60
N LYS A 126 -6.84 4.86 7.77
CA LYS A 126 -7.44 5.44 8.99
C LYS A 126 -6.42 6.32 9.70
N ALA A 127 -6.90 7.25 10.52
CA ALA A 127 -6.03 8.16 11.28
C ALA A 127 -5.01 7.42 12.16
N ALA A 128 -5.39 6.27 12.72
CA ALA A 128 -4.52 5.45 13.57
C ALA A 128 -3.36 4.79 12.82
N ASP A 129 -3.48 4.59 11.50
CA ASP A 129 -2.44 3.93 10.71
C ASP A 129 -1.53 4.94 9.99
N LEU A 130 -1.83 6.24 10.09
CA LEU A 130 -1.15 7.23 9.25
C LEU A 130 0.36 7.25 9.52
N ASP A 131 0.77 7.21 10.79
CA ASP A 131 2.18 7.25 11.14
C ASP A 131 2.92 6.03 10.58
N PHE A 132 2.30 4.85 10.65
CA PHE A 132 2.84 3.62 10.04
C PHE A 132 2.95 3.73 8.52
N VAL A 133 1.92 4.24 7.84
CA VAL A 133 1.95 4.41 6.38
C VAL A 133 3.02 5.42 5.95
N LEU A 134 3.15 6.54 6.66
CA LEU A 134 4.19 7.55 6.39
C LEU A 134 5.60 6.96 6.60
N GLU A 135 5.78 6.16 7.65
CA GLU A 135 7.01 5.40 7.89
C GLU A 135 7.34 4.50 6.69
N MET A 136 6.40 3.66 6.24
CA MET A 136 6.61 2.77 5.08
C MET A 136 6.90 3.54 3.77
N CYS A 137 6.29 4.71 3.55
CA CYS A 137 6.58 5.56 2.38
C CYS A 137 8.00 6.14 2.40
N SER A 138 8.60 6.28 3.59
CA SER A 138 9.94 6.86 3.79
C SER A 138 11.03 5.82 4.02
N GLU A 139 10.67 4.54 4.19
CA GLU A 139 11.59 3.46 4.53
C GLU A 139 12.69 3.30 3.46
N PRO A 140 13.96 3.63 3.76
CA PRO A 140 15.03 3.59 2.75
C PRO A 140 15.29 2.20 2.19
N THR A 141 15.08 1.15 3.00
CA THR A 141 15.30 -0.23 2.54
C THR A 141 14.23 -0.72 1.57
N PHE A 142 13.13 0.01 1.40
CA PHE A 142 12.06 -0.27 0.43
C PHE A 142 12.34 0.36 -0.95
N ALA A 143 13.34 1.24 -1.05
CA ALA A 143 13.81 1.77 -2.31
C ALA A 143 14.48 0.68 -3.18
N PRO A 144 14.39 0.78 -4.52
CA PRO A 144 15.07 -0.12 -5.43
C PRO A 144 16.57 -0.07 -5.17
N GLN A 145 17.17 -1.24 -5.04
CA GLN A 145 18.62 -1.38 -4.88
C GLN A 145 19.33 -1.31 -6.23
N ASP A 146 18.63 -1.70 -7.29
CA ASP A 146 19.05 -1.61 -8.68
C ASP A 146 17.98 -0.81 -9.46
N PRO A 147 18.34 0.30 -10.11
CA PRO A 147 17.42 1.09 -10.93
C PRO A 147 16.78 0.32 -12.09
N ASP A 148 17.44 -0.75 -12.58
CA ASP A 148 17.02 -1.46 -13.80
C ASP A 148 16.15 -2.70 -13.53
N ASP A 149 16.16 -3.22 -12.30
CA ASP A 149 15.48 -4.49 -11.94
C ASP A 149 14.75 -4.46 -10.57
N GLY A 150 14.80 -3.32 -9.86
CA GLY A 150 14.28 -3.18 -8.51
C GLY A 150 12.84 -2.66 -8.44
N GLU A 151 11.94 -3.45 -7.87
CA GLU A 151 10.61 -2.99 -7.43
C GLU A 151 10.75 -2.00 -6.27
N ASP A 152 10.11 -0.82 -6.37
CA ASP A 152 10.06 0.16 -5.29
C ASP A 152 8.84 -0.06 -4.40
N LEU A 153 9.05 -0.69 -3.24
CA LEU A 153 7.94 -0.99 -2.33
C LEU A 153 7.27 0.27 -1.79
N ARG A 154 7.99 1.40 -1.71
CA ARG A 154 7.43 2.67 -1.24
C ARG A 154 6.30 3.14 -2.16
N ALA A 155 6.37 2.81 -3.45
CA ALA A 155 5.36 3.20 -4.43
C ALA A 155 3.96 2.69 -4.09
N TYR A 156 3.88 1.42 -3.70
CA TYR A 156 2.60 0.84 -3.31
C TYR A 156 2.01 1.47 -2.04
N TRP A 157 2.87 1.92 -1.12
CA TRP A 157 2.42 2.65 0.07
C TRP A 157 2.00 4.09 -0.26
N PHE A 158 2.67 4.76 -1.21
CA PHE A 158 2.30 6.11 -1.63
C PHE A 158 0.90 6.20 -2.22
N ASP A 159 0.45 5.16 -2.92
CA ASP A 159 -0.93 5.07 -3.44
C ASP A 159 -1.98 5.21 -2.32
N SER A 160 -1.66 4.78 -1.11
CA SER A 160 -2.57 4.91 0.05
C SER A 160 -2.71 6.36 0.54
N LEU A 161 -1.72 7.22 0.29
CA LEU A 161 -1.76 8.64 0.63
C LEU A 161 -2.65 9.44 -0.33
N ALA A 162 -2.93 8.91 -1.53
CA ALA A 162 -3.57 9.66 -2.61
C ALA A 162 -4.96 10.22 -2.26
N LYS A 163 -5.69 9.65 -1.29
CA LYS A 163 -7.04 10.11 -0.91
C LYS A 163 -7.08 10.87 0.42
N ILE A 164 -5.97 10.96 1.14
CA ILE A 164 -5.90 11.55 2.48
C ILE A 164 -5.76 13.08 2.36
N LYS A 165 -6.52 13.83 3.17
CA LYS A 165 -6.46 15.31 3.26
C LYS A 165 -5.89 15.81 4.59
N ASP A 166 -5.12 14.97 5.28
CA ASP A 166 -4.47 15.29 6.55
C ASP A 166 -3.27 16.22 6.28
N PRO A 167 -3.14 17.37 6.97
CA PRO A 167 -2.00 18.28 6.78
C PRO A 167 -0.62 17.63 6.96
N ARG A 168 -0.52 16.57 7.76
CA ARG A 168 0.73 15.80 7.93
C ARG A 168 1.16 15.11 6.65
N VAL A 169 0.22 14.63 5.83
CA VAL A 169 0.51 14.08 4.50
C VAL A 169 1.06 15.17 3.58
N GLY A 170 0.44 16.35 3.61
CA GLY A 170 0.94 17.52 2.89
C GLY A 170 2.37 17.88 3.27
N ALA A 171 2.64 18.01 4.57
CA ALA A 171 3.97 18.32 5.10
C ALA A 171 5.03 17.25 4.73
N PHE A 172 4.66 15.97 4.85
CA PHE A 172 5.50 14.85 4.43
C PHE A 172 5.85 14.93 2.94
N CYS A 173 4.85 15.07 2.07
CA CYS A 173 5.06 15.15 0.63
C CYS A 173 5.86 16.39 0.21
N ARG A 174 5.67 17.53 0.89
CA ARG A 174 6.49 18.73 0.67
C ARG A 174 7.96 18.48 0.99
N THR A 175 8.25 17.76 2.06
CA THR A 175 9.63 17.38 2.44
C THR A 175 10.29 16.57 1.34
N ILE A 176 9.59 15.55 0.81
CA ILE A 176 10.06 14.74 -0.33
C ILE A 176 10.32 15.60 -1.57
N ILE A 177 9.39 16.50 -1.92
CA ILE A 177 9.56 17.39 -3.08
C ILE A 177 10.80 18.26 -2.94
N GLN A 178 11.10 18.74 -1.74
CA GLN A 178 12.28 19.57 -1.47
C GLN A 178 13.57 18.75 -1.51
N GLU A 179 13.58 17.56 -0.92
CA GLU A 179 14.75 16.67 -0.85
C GLU A 179 15.11 16.05 -2.19
N ASP A 180 14.10 15.68 -2.99
CA ASP A 180 14.27 14.97 -4.26
C ASP A 180 14.21 15.89 -5.49
N LEU A 181 14.23 17.21 -5.28
CA LEU A 181 14.32 18.18 -6.35
C LEU A 181 15.61 17.97 -7.16
N GLY A 182 15.47 17.69 -8.46
CA GLY A 182 16.60 17.33 -9.33
C GLY A 182 16.83 15.82 -9.46
N ARG A 183 16.23 15.00 -8.59
CA ARG A 183 16.27 13.52 -8.66
C ARG A 183 15.07 12.99 -9.44
N TRP A 184 15.00 13.35 -10.72
CA TRP A 184 13.83 13.11 -11.57
C TRP A 184 13.48 11.65 -11.83
N SER A 185 14.38 10.72 -11.52
CA SER A 185 14.12 9.27 -11.57
C SER A 185 13.43 8.73 -10.32
N ASP A 186 13.34 9.49 -9.22
CA ASP A 186 12.62 9.07 -8.02
C ASP A 186 11.11 9.24 -8.24
N PHE A 187 10.41 8.11 -8.29
CA PHE A 187 8.99 8.07 -8.56
C PHE A 187 8.17 8.82 -7.48
N ARG A 188 8.66 8.90 -6.23
CA ARG A 188 7.95 9.51 -5.09
C ARG A 188 7.59 10.96 -5.36
N LEU A 189 8.40 11.66 -6.16
CA LEU A 189 8.20 13.06 -6.50
C LEU A 189 6.82 13.29 -7.13
N ILE A 190 6.39 12.41 -8.03
CA ILE A 190 5.13 12.60 -8.79
C ILE A 190 3.92 12.48 -7.88
N ASP A 191 3.91 11.48 -7.00
CA ASP A 191 2.78 11.28 -6.09
C ASP A 191 2.80 12.27 -4.94
N ALA A 192 3.98 12.67 -4.47
CA ALA A 192 4.14 13.76 -3.52
C ALA A 192 3.57 15.08 -4.08
N LEU A 193 3.81 15.42 -5.35
CA LEU A 193 3.24 16.61 -6.01
C LEU A 193 1.72 16.61 -5.96
N ARG A 194 1.09 15.48 -6.27
CA ARG A 194 -0.38 15.33 -6.26
C ARG A 194 -0.97 15.47 -4.86
N ALA A 195 -0.27 14.98 -3.85
CA ALA A 195 -0.68 15.07 -2.45
C ALA A 195 -0.51 16.51 -1.92
N ALA A 196 0.67 17.11 -2.09
CA ALA A 196 0.97 18.48 -1.67
C ALA A 196 0.01 19.51 -2.30
N ALA A 197 -0.36 19.33 -3.58
CA ALA A 197 -1.33 20.21 -4.26
C ALA A 197 -2.73 20.22 -3.61
N LYS A 198 -3.13 19.16 -2.90
CA LYS A 198 -4.43 19.11 -2.19
C LYS A 198 -4.40 19.87 -0.88
N SER A 199 -3.22 20.05 -0.31
CA SER A 199 -2.94 20.78 0.92
C SER A 199 -1.95 21.91 0.64
N TRP A 200 -2.23 22.68 -0.41
CA TRP A 200 -1.33 23.70 -0.94
C TRP A 200 -0.93 24.74 0.11
N GLU A 201 0.36 25.03 0.19
CA GLU A 201 0.90 26.15 0.95
C GLU A 201 1.64 27.14 0.04
N PRO A 202 1.62 28.46 0.33
CA PRO A 202 2.34 29.45 -0.49
C PRO A 202 3.84 29.16 -0.63
N SER A 203 4.46 28.49 0.34
CA SER A 203 5.86 28.05 0.29
C SER A 203 6.15 27.03 -0.82
N ASP A 204 5.13 26.36 -1.36
CA ASP A 204 5.29 25.31 -2.36
C ASP A 204 5.58 25.88 -3.75
N ALA A 205 5.25 27.15 -3.97
CA ALA A 205 5.35 27.82 -5.26
C ALA A 205 6.75 27.74 -5.87
N GLU A 206 7.80 27.88 -5.06
CA GLU A 206 9.19 27.85 -5.54
C GLU A 206 9.56 26.46 -6.08
N ALA A 207 9.36 25.41 -5.29
CA ALA A 207 9.70 24.04 -5.68
C ALA A 207 8.87 23.58 -6.90
N PHE A 208 7.57 23.89 -6.91
CA PHE A 208 6.70 23.58 -8.05
C PHE A 208 7.11 24.37 -9.31
N SER A 209 7.52 25.63 -9.18
CA SER A 209 8.01 26.42 -10.33
C SER A 209 9.27 25.81 -10.94
N ARG A 210 10.20 25.32 -10.11
CA ARG A 210 11.40 24.62 -10.58
C ARG A 210 11.04 23.32 -11.29
N ILE A 211 10.15 22.50 -10.74
CA ILE A 211 9.69 21.25 -11.38
C ILE A 211 8.99 21.55 -12.71
N ALA A 212 8.13 22.57 -12.76
CA ALA A 212 7.45 23.01 -13.98
C ALA A 212 8.40 23.46 -15.10
N ALA A 213 9.61 23.92 -14.74
CA ALA A 213 10.64 24.36 -15.68
C ALA A 213 11.64 23.24 -16.06
N GLU A 214 12.11 22.48 -15.07
CA GLU A 214 13.31 21.64 -15.17
C GLU A 214 13.02 20.13 -15.34
N HIS A 215 11.85 19.63 -14.92
CA HIS A 215 11.57 18.19 -14.93
C HIS A 215 11.63 17.64 -16.37
N PRO A 216 12.28 16.49 -16.67
CA PRO A 216 12.49 15.99 -18.04
C PRO A 216 11.20 15.57 -18.74
N ASP A 217 10.25 15.02 -18.00
CA ASP A 217 8.93 14.65 -18.53
C ASP A 217 8.03 15.88 -18.76
N SER A 218 7.56 16.04 -20.00
CA SER A 218 6.71 17.16 -20.41
C SER A 218 5.31 17.17 -19.80
N TRP A 219 4.73 16.00 -19.52
CA TRP A 219 3.42 15.86 -18.88
C TRP A 219 3.49 16.29 -17.42
N ILE A 220 4.56 15.92 -16.71
CA ILE A 220 4.81 16.36 -15.32
C ILE A 220 4.98 17.88 -15.26
N ARG A 221 5.77 18.46 -16.17
CA ARG A 221 5.90 19.92 -16.28
C ARG A 221 4.55 20.61 -16.47
N GLN A 222 3.73 20.13 -17.42
CA GLN A 222 2.42 20.72 -17.70
C GLN A 222 1.45 20.62 -16.53
N ASN A 223 1.39 19.48 -15.84
CA ASN A 223 0.52 19.33 -14.68
C ASN A 223 0.97 20.22 -13.52
N THR A 224 2.27 20.35 -13.30
CA THR A 224 2.82 21.24 -12.27
C THR A 224 2.47 22.70 -12.54
N LYS A 225 2.54 23.15 -13.82
CA LYS A 225 2.05 24.48 -14.23
C LYS A 225 0.57 24.68 -13.92
N ARG A 226 -0.27 23.69 -14.25
CA ARG A 226 -1.71 23.75 -13.94
C ARG A 226 -2.00 23.82 -12.44
N ILE A 227 -1.17 23.18 -11.60
CA ILE A 227 -1.29 23.29 -10.14
C ILE A 227 -0.96 24.72 -9.71
N LEU A 228 0.18 25.27 -10.17
CA LEU A 228 0.57 26.66 -9.88
C LEU A 228 -0.51 27.65 -10.31
N GLU A 229 -1.06 27.54 -11.52
CA GLU A 229 -2.13 28.41 -12.05
C GLU A 229 -3.42 28.35 -11.22
N ARG A 230 -3.73 27.21 -10.58
CA ARG A 230 -4.92 27.08 -9.72
C ARG A 230 -4.74 27.75 -8.36
N HIS A 231 -3.50 28.02 -7.94
CA HIS A 231 -3.16 28.51 -6.60
C HIS A 231 -2.44 29.86 -6.60
N ALA A 232 -2.23 30.46 -7.77
CA ALA A 232 -1.75 31.83 -7.97
C ALA A 232 -2.90 32.85 -7.84
#